data_AF-A0A2H0Q488-F1
#
_entry.id   AF-A0A2H0Q488-F1
#
_cell.length_a   1.000
_cell.length_b   1.000
_cell.length_c   1.000
_cell.angle_alpha   90.00
_cell.angle_beta   90.00
_cell.angle_gamma   90.00
#
_symmetry.space_group_name_H-M   'P 1'
#
loop_
_entity.id
_entity.type
_entity.pdbx_description
1 polymer ?
#
loop_
_entity_poly.entity_id
_entity_poly.type
_entity_poly.pdbx_seq_one_letter_code
_entity_poly.pdbx_strand_id
1 'polypeptide(L)'
;MKNFIFLMLIASNVFGADNSQIVKVFDGTAAKCVTKQDANQHKMGVYSLELINTKVTEDNVYVTVKMKNFQCKRTFTGYRFVPVSAYQTLEYFDFNQDLIKAKPLRVSFRSYVDGQYDLLTDRLAADKMEQVFRLKYNRSDVDFGAKTIDIDFWINKNVAFSRNDVHLFNDSVAFGSYRLKIKK
;
A
#
# COMPACT_ATOMS: atom_id res chain seq x y z
N MET A 1 -18.53 50.75 42.04
CA MET A 1 -18.84 49.33 41.79
C MET A 1 -17.83 48.80 40.79
N LYS A 2 -16.97 47.87 41.20
CA LYS A 2 -15.90 47.29 40.37
C LYS A 2 -16.48 46.12 39.56
N ASN A 3 -16.68 46.30 38.25
CA ASN A 3 -17.02 45.20 37.36
C ASN A 3 -15.72 44.59 36.81
N PHE A 4 -15.35 43.45 37.38
CA PHE A 4 -14.34 42.55 36.83
C PHE A 4 -14.99 41.76 35.69
N ILE A 5 -14.66 42.09 34.44
CA ILE A 5 -14.98 41.25 33.29
C ILE A 5 -13.88 40.20 33.21
N PHE A 6 -14.20 38.98 33.64
CA PHE A 6 -13.37 37.80 33.52
C PHE A 6 -13.37 37.37 32.04
N LEU A 7 -12.34 37.76 31.30
CA LEU A 7 -12.14 37.35 29.92
C LEU A 7 -11.75 35.86 29.92
N MET A 8 -12.74 34.98 29.75
CA MET A 8 -12.51 33.56 29.47
C MET A 8 -11.87 33.46 28.08
N LEU A 9 -10.55 33.31 28.06
CA LEU A 9 -9.80 32.79 26.92
C LEU A 9 -10.27 31.35 26.67
N ILE A 10 -11.25 31.20 25.80
CA ILE A 10 -11.57 29.92 25.19
C ILE A 10 -10.37 29.59 24.29
N ALA A 11 -9.45 28.79 24.81
CA ALA A 11 -8.41 28.13 24.03
C ALA A 11 -9.11 27.17 23.07
N SER A 12 -9.51 27.69 21.91
CA SER A 12 -9.89 26.89 20.75
C SER A 12 -8.65 26.15 20.29
N ASN A 13 -8.51 24.91 20.76
CA ASN A 13 -7.66 23.91 20.11
C ASN A 13 -8.17 23.77 18.67
N VAL A 14 -7.52 24.49 17.75
CA VAL A 14 -7.69 24.28 16.32
C VAL A 14 -7.18 22.88 16.05
N PHE A 15 -8.11 21.93 16.02
CA PHE A 15 -7.87 20.63 15.40
C PHE A 15 -7.58 20.92 13.93
N GLY A 16 -6.29 20.95 13.59
CA GLY A 16 -5.84 21.00 12.20
C GLY A 16 -6.41 19.80 11.47
N ALA A 17 -7.23 20.03 10.45
CA ALA A 17 -7.61 18.98 9.53
C ALA A 17 -6.33 18.39 8.93
N ASP A 18 -6.13 17.07 9.09
CA ASP A 18 -5.01 16.38 8.46
C ASP A 18 -5.10 16.59 6.95
N ASN A 19 -4.15 17.38 6.43
CA ASN A 19 -4.10 17.84 5.05
C ASN A 19 -3.56 16.78 4.08
N SER A 20 -3.51 15.52 4.52
CA SER A 20 -2.92 14.38 3.83
C SER A 20 -3.98 13.38 3.40
N GLN A 21 -3.90 12.91 2.16
CA GLN A 21 -4.81 11.90 1.62
C GLN A 21 -4.06 10.82 0.86
N ILE A 22 -4.52 9.58 0.95
CA ILE A 22 -4.02 8.47 0.13
C ILE A 22 -5.05 8.12 -0.95
N VAL A 23 -4.62 8.09 -2.20
CA VAL A 23 -5.46 7.82 -3.38
C VAL A 23 -4.83 6.73 -4.23
N LYS A 24 -5.63 5.86 -4.84
CA LYS A 24 -5.12 4.86 -5.79
C LYS A 24 -4.86 5.54 -7.14
N VAL A 25 -3.69 5.32 -7.76
CA VAL A 25 -3.32 6.02 -9.01
C VAL A 25 -3.05 5.08 -10.18
N PHE A 26 -2.69 3.80 -9.95
CA PHE A 26 -2.58 2.81 -11.03
C PHE A 26 -3.87 1.99 -11.13
N ASP A 27 -4.45 1.93 -12.35
CA ASP A 27 -5.76 1.34 -12.78
C ASP A 27 -7.05 2.14 -12.52
N GLY A 28 -6.98 3.25 -11.79
CA GLY A 28 -8.10 4.18 -11.54
C GLY A 28 -9.33 3.60 -10.84
N THR A 29 -9.38 2.30 -10.54
CA THR A 29 -10.54 1.61 -9.98
C THR A 29 -10.14 0.72 -8.82
N ALA A 30 -10.80 0.85 -7.66
CA ALA A 30 -10.59 -0.06 -6.55
C ALA A 30 -10.81 -1.51 -7.03
N ALA A 31 -9.89 -2.41 -6.65
CA ALA A 31 -10.01 -3.82 -7.03
C ALA A 31 -11.33 -4.38 -6.52
N LYS A 32 -12.01 -5.20 -7.33
CA LYS A 32 -13.27 -5.85 -6.97
C LYS A 32 -13.03 -7.34 -6.79
N CYS A 33 -13.90 -7.99 -6.03
CA CYS A 33 -13.87 -9.44 -5.88
C CYS A 33 -15.31 -9.95 -5.73
N VAL A 34 -16.05 -9.92 -6.83
CA VAL A 34 -17.47 -10.26 -6.91
C VAL A 34 -17.70 -11.39 -7.90
N THR A 35 -16.83 -11.55 -8.90
CA THR A 35 -16.98 -12.53 -9.98
C THR A 35 -15.83 -13.55 -10.02
N LYS A 36 -16.04 -14.63 -10.78
CA LYS A 36 -14.98 -15.59 -11.13
C LYS A 36 -13.83 -14.91 -11.89
N GLN A 37 -14.17 -13.94 -12.74
CA GLN A 37 -13.18 -13.17 -13.49
C GLN A 37 -12.28 -12.37 -12.55
N ASP A 38 -12.87 -11.73 -11.53
CA ASP A 38 -12.09 -10.99 -10.52
C ASP A 38 -11.13 -11.91 -9.77
N ALA A 39 -11.58 -13.12 -9.42
CA ALA A 39 -10.72 -14.12 -8.78
C ALA A 39 -9.52 -14.53 -9.65
N ASN A 40 -9.72 -14.60 -10.97
CA ASN A 40 -8.63 -14.90 -11.90
C ASN A 40 -7.71 -13.68 -12.14
N GLN A 41 -8.26 -12.48 -12.28
CA GLN A 41 -7.50 -11.24 -12.47
C GLN A 41 -6.64 -10.91 -11.25
N HIS A 42 -7.17 -11.13 -10.05
CA HIS A 42 -6.51 -10.86 -8.78
C HIS A 42 -5.94 -12.12 -8.11
N LYS A 43 -5.63 -13.16 -8.90
CA LYS A 43 -5.09 -14.44 -8.39
C LYS A 43 -3.77 -14.26 -7.64
N MET A 44 -2.97 -13.27 -8.05
CA MET A 44 -1.68 -12.94 -7.43
C MET A 44 -1.81 -12.13 -6.12
N GLY A 45 -3.04 -11.79 -5.75
CA GLY A 45 -3.38 -10.98 -4.59
C GLY A 45 -3.50 -9.50 -4.92
N VAL A 46 -4.02 -8.77 -3.94
CA VAL A 46 -4.09 -7.31 -3.92
C VAL A 46 -3.66 -6.83 -2.54
N TYR A 47 -3.42 -5.54 -2.40
CA TYR A 47 -3.17 -4.94 -1.10
C TYR A 47 -4.01 -3.69 -0.94
N SER A 48 -4.31 -3.34 0.31
CA SER A 48 -4.79 -2.02 0.68
C SER A 48 -3.67 -1.27 1.40
N LEU A 49 -3.65 0.04 1.23
CA LEU A 49 -2.79 0.94 1.98
C LEU A 49 -3.64 1.99 2.69
N GLU A 50 -3.46 2.11 3.99
CA GLU A 50 -4.15 3.08 4.84
C GLU A 50 -3.13 4.02 5.45
N LEU A 51 -3.34 5.32 5.29
CA LEU A 51 -2.54 6.33 5.97
C LEU A 51 -2.94 6.38 7.44
N ILE A 52 -1.98 6.19 8.35
CA ILE A 52 -2.20 6.33 9.80
C ILE A 52 -1.85 7.74 10.26
N ASN A 53 -0.69 8.24 9.85
CA ASN A 53 -0.20 9.53 10.30
C ASN A 53 0.84 10.09 9.31
N THR A 54 0.84 11.41 9.14
CA THR A 54 1.90 12.17 8.48
C THR A 54 2.41 13.28 9.40
N LYS A 55 3.72 13.46 9.46
CA LYS A 55 4.32 14.63 10.11
C LYS A 55 5.37 15.23 9.18
N VAL A 56 5.24 16.53 8.90
CA VAL A 56 6.23 17.29 8.15
C VAL A 56 7.01 18.17 9.12
N THR A 57 8.33 18.13 9.02
CA THR A 57 9.25 19.05 9.72
C THR A 57 10.04 19.84 8.68
N GLU A 58 10.89 20.77 9.13
CA GLU A 58 11.73 21.57 8.23
C GLU A 58 12.62 20.71 7.31
N ASP A 59 13.14 19.61 7.86
CA ASP A 59 14.10 18.74 7.15
C ASP A 59 13.52 17.43 6.61
N ASN A 60 12.33 17.00 7.06
CA ASN A 60 11.88 15.63 6.88
C ASN A 60 10.37 15.49 6.71
N VAL A 61 9.96 14.46 5.98
CA VAL A 61 8.59 13.95 5.93
C VAL A 61 8.56 12.58 6.61
N TYR A 62 7.73 12.45 7.63
CA TYR A 62 7.45 11.20 8.32
C TYR A 62 6.09 10.68 7.89
N VAL A 63 6.05 9.43 7.44
CA VAL A 63 4.82 8.78 6.98
C VAL A 63 4.66 7.46 7.70
N THR A 64 3.51 7.25 8.32
CA THR A 64 3.11 5.95 8.88
C THR A 64 1.93 5.41 8.08
N VAL A 65 2.12 4.26 7.45
CA VAL A 65 1.09 3.57 6.65
C VAL A 65 0.90 2.15 7.12
N LYS A 66 -0.34 1.67 7.04
CA LYS A 66 -0.71 0.28 7.31
C LYS A 66 -1.05 -0.39 6.00
N MET A 67 -0.37 -1.49 5.73
CA MET A 67 -0.62 -2.34 4.58
C MET A 67 -1.36 -3.60 5.00
N LYS A 68 -2.37 -4.00 4.24
CA LYS A 68 -3.03 -5.31 4.37
C LYS A 68 -3.03 -6.02 3.02
N ASN A 69 -2.69 -7.31 3.02
CA ASN A 69 -2.68 -8.15 1.82
C ASN A 69 -3.94 -9.02 1.77
N PHE A 70 -4.48 -9.19 0.57
CA PHE A 70 -5.68 -9.97 0.32
C PHE A 70 -5.54 -10.85 -0.91
N GLN A 71 -6.35 -11.90 -0.97
CA GLN A 71 -6.57 -12.71 -2.16
C GLN A 71 -8.06 -12.77 -2.45
N CYS A 72 -8.46 -12.62 -3.71
CA CYS A 72 -9.84 -12.83 -4.12
C CYS A 72 -10.14 -14.33 -4.15
N LYS A 73 -11.06 -14.81 -3.29
CA LYS A 73 -11.42 -16.23 -3.18
C LYS A 73 -12.92 -16.42 -3.35
N ARG A 74 -13.31 -17.56 -3.93
CA ARG A 74 -14.69 -18.06 -3.89
C ARG A 74 -15.03 -18.50 -2.46
N THR A 75 -16.21 -18.15 -2.01
CA THR A 75 -16.81 -18.55 -0.73
C THR A 75 -18.17 -19.19 -0.97
N PHE A 76 -18.80 -19.68 0.11
CA PHE A 76 -20.17 -20.18 0.06
C PHE A 76 -21.19 -19.14 -0.45
N THR A 77 -20.93 -17.85 -0.20
CA THR A 77 -21.84 -16.75 -0.53
C THR A 77 -21.45 -15.97 -1.79
N GLY A 78 -20.40 -16.38 -2.52
CA GLY A 78 -19.95 -15.69 -3.72
C GLY A 78 -18.43 -15.57 -3.80
N TYR A 79 -17.92 -14.36 -4.00
CA TYR A 79 -16.49 -14.05 -4.02
C TYR A 79 -16.21 -12.94 -3.00
N ARG A 80 -15.05 -12.98 -2.35
CA ARG A 80 -14.60 -11.91 -1.45
C ARG A 80 -13.09 -11.85 -1.34
N PHE A 81 -12.57 -10.67 -1.00
CA PHE A 81 -11.19 -10.53 -0.56
C PHE A 81 -11.02 -11.17 0.81
N VAL A 82 -10.10 -12.12 0.90
CA VAL A 82 -9.71 -12.79 2.14
C VAL A 82 -8.30 -12.33 2.52
N PRO A 83 -8.06 -11.88 3.77
CA PRO A 83 -6.72 -11.54 4.22
C PRO A 83 -5.79 -12.74 4.10
N VAL A 84 -4.60 -12.52 3.55
CA VAL A 84 -3.56 -13.55 3.38
C VAL A 84 -2.19 -12.96 3.66
N SER A 85 -1.22 -13.80 3.99
CA SER A 85 0.15 -13.31 4.15
C SER A 85 0.72 -12.73 2.85
N ALA A 86 1.60 -11.75 2.97
CA ALA A 86 2.42 -11.26 1.87
C ALA A 86 3.16 -12.40 1.11
N TYR A 87 3.62 -13.43 1.84
CA TYR A 87 4.36 -14.59 1.31
C TYR A 87 3.49 -15.82 1.05
N GLN A 88 2.16 -15.67 1.08
CA GLN A 88 1.24 -16.76 0.75
C GLN A 88 1.59 -17.34 -0.62
N THR A 89 1.90 -18.64 -0.66
CA THR A 89 2.04 -19.37 -1.93
C THR A 89 0.67 -19.51 -2.57
N LEU A 90 0.64 -19.26 -3.86
CA LEU A 90 -0.58 -19.29 -4.67
C LEU A 90 -0.54 -20.51 -5.56
N GLU A 91 -1.68 -21.16 -5.71
CA GLU A 91 -1.81 -22.37 -6.51
C GLU A 91 -2.99 -22.21 -7.47
N TYR A 92 -2.79 -22.54 -8.74
CA TYR A 92 -3.84 -22.54 -9.76
C TYR A 92 -3.52 -23.55 -10.85
N PHE A 93 -4.55 -24.04 -11.53
CA PHE A 93 -4.38 -24.90 -12.70
C PHE A 93 -4.29 -24.07 -13.97
N ASP A 94 -3.31 -24.36 -14.83
CA ASP A 94 -3.24 -23.77 -16.17
C ASP A 94 -4.23 -24.43 -17.15
N PHE A 95 -4.19 -24.04 -18.42
CA PHE A 95 -5.10 -24.57 -19.45
C PHE A 95 -4.94 -26.08 -19.68
N ASN A 96 -3.77 -26.65 -19.37
CA ASN A 96 -3.49 -28.08 -19.51
C ASN A 96 -3.86 -28.87 -18.24
N GLN A 97 -4.47 -28.21 -17.24
CA GLN A 97 -4.71 -28.76 -15.91
C GLN A 97 -3.44 -29.08 -15.13
N ASP A 98 -2.30 -28.48 -15.50
CA ASP A 98 -1.09 -28.57 -14.69
C ASP A 98 -1.19 -27.64 -13.49
N LEU A 99 -0.74 -28.11 -12.32
CA LEU A 99 -0.70 -27.30 -11.12
C LEU A 99 0.46 -26.31 -11.21
N ILE A 100 0.13 -25.03 -11.29
CA ILE A 100 1.08 -23.93 -11.16
C ILE A 100 1.10 -23.45 -9.72
N LYS A 101 2.29 -23.42 -9.12
CA LYS A 101 2.54 -22.76 -7.83
C LYS A 101 3.37 -21.50 -8.05
N ALA A 102 2.93 -20.40 -7.45
CA ALA A 102 3.61 -19.13 -7.46
C ALA A 102 4.00 -18.78 -6.01
N LYS A 103 5.27 -19.00 -5.67
CA LYS A 103 5.82 -18.85 -4.32
C LYS A 103 6.58 -17.54 -4.21
N PRO A 104 6.11 -16.56 -3.41
CA PRO A 104 6.89 -15.34 -3.16
C PRO A 104 8.21 -15.70 -2.47
N LEU A 105 9.33 -15.32 -3.09
CA LEU A 105 10.68 -15.45 -2.52
C LEU A 105 11.06 -14.19 -1.73
N ARG A 106 10.64 -13.02 -2.23
CA ARG A 106 10.87 -11.72 -1.62
C ARG A 106 9.67 -10.84 -1.86
N VAL A 107 9.19 -10.18 -0.81
CA VAL A 107 8.16 -9.16 -0.91
C VAL A 107 8.72 -7.85 -0.36
N SER A 108 8.73 -6.82 -1.19
CA SER A 108 9.27 -5.51 -0.89
C SER A 108 8.18 -4.44 -0.99
N PHE A 109 8.00 -3.68 0.09
CA PHE A 109 7.27 -2.42 0.09
C PHE A 109 8.20 -1.33 -0.39
N ARG A 110 7.81 -0.66 -1.47
CA ARG A 110 8.61 0.38 -2.10
C ARG A 110 7.87 1.70 -2.12
N SER A 111 8.63 2.79 -1.98
CA SER A 111 8.10 4.13 -2.22
C SER A 111 8.97 4.92 -3.20
N TYR A 112 8.33 5.84 -3.92
CA TYR A 112 8.93 6.59 -5.01
C TYR A 112 8.50 8.06 -4.98
N VAL A 113 9.34 8.92 -5.55
CA VAL A 113 8.94 10.29 -5.92
C VAL A 113 8.02 10.24 -7.13
N ASP A 114 6.89 10.95 -7.06
CA ASP A 114 5.97 11.07 -8.19
C ASP A 114 6.68 11.65 -9.44
N GLY A 115 6.37 11.09 -10.61
CA GLY A 115 6.86 11.55 -11.90
C GLY A 115 8.32 11.24 -12.22
N GLN A 116 9.14 10.87 -11.23
CA GLN A 116 10.57 10.59 -11.41
C GLN A 116 10.93 9.11 -11.22
N TYR A 117 10.06 8.31 -10.58
CA TYR A 117 10.29 6.89 -10.28
C TYR A 117 11.61 6.61 -9.52
N ASP A 118 12.18 7.63 -8.89
CA ASP A 118 13.34 7.50 -8.01
C ASP A 118 12.93 6.80 -6.71
N LEU A 119 13.62 5.72 -6.39
CA LEU A 119 13.33 4.86 -5.25
C LEU A 119 13.71 5.56 -3.94
N LEU A 120 12.70 5.91 -3.14
CA LEU A 120 12.89 6.50 -1.81
C LEU A 120 13.13 5.43 -0.74
N THR A 121 12.49 4.27 -0.88
CA THR A 121 12.58 3.20 0.10
C THR A 121 12.33 1.84 -0.54
N ASP A 122 13.09 0.82 -0.14
CA ASP A 122 12.79 -0.60 -0.33
C ASP A 122 12.89 -1.30 1.02
N ARG A 123 11.75 -1.71 1.57
CA ARG A 123 11.68 -2.47 2.83
C ARG A 123 11.10 -3.84 2.57
N LEU A 124 11.73 -4.87 3.13
CA LEU A 124 11.14 -6.20 3.16
C LEU A 124 9.84 -6.16 3.97
N ALA A 125 8.78 -6.66 3.37
CA ALA A 125 7.55 -6.94 4.07
C ALA A 125 7.76 -8.17 4.97
N ALA A 126 7.10 -8.17 6.12
CA ALA A 126 7.02 -9.35 6.98
C ALA A 126 6.04 -10.38 6.40
N ASP A 127 6.22 -11.65 6.78
CA ASP A 127 5.29 -12.76 6.53
C ASP A 127 4.05 -12.63 7.41
N LYS A 128 3.24 -11.60 7.12
CA LYS A 128 2.02 -11.25 7.85
C LYS A 128 0.96 -10.74 6.89
N MET A 129 -0.30 -10.90 7.31
CA MET A 129 -1.46 -10.37 6.59
C MET A 129 -1.52 -8.83 6.64
N GLU A 130 -1.10 -8.26 7.76
CA GLU A 130 -1.11 -6.83 8.04
C GLU A 130 0.21 -6.38 8.65
N GLN A 131 0.67 -5.19 8.28
CA GLN A 131 1.88 -4.59 8.83
C GLN A 131 1.89 -3.06 8.70
N VAL A 132 2.62 -2.41 9.61
CA VAL A 132 2.78 -0.95 9.65
C VAL A 132 4.19 -0.57 9.23
N PHE A 133 4.32 0.29 8.24
CA PHE A 133 5.57 0.89 7.83
C PHE A 133 5.67 2.31 8.37
N ARG A 134 6.81 2.62 9.01
CA ARG A 134 7.18 3.96 9.44
C ARG A 134 8.34 4.43 8.59
N LEU A 135 8.10 5.48 7.82
CA LEU A 135 8.98 5.93 6.74
C LEU A 135 9.43 7.36 7.05
N LYS A 136 10.67 7.66 6.69
CA LYS A 136 11.29 8.97 6.84
C LYS A 136 11.93 9.31 5.50
N TYR A 137 11.59 10.48 4.96
CA TYR A 137 12.15 11.02 3.73
C TYR A 137 12.82 12.34 4.04
N ASN A 138 14.03 12.55 3.52
CA ASN A 138 14.66 13.85 3.65
C ASN A 138 14.00 14.83 2.69
N ARG A 139 14.06 16.12 3.05
CA ARG A 139 13.57 17.20 2.21
C ARG A 139 14.22 17.27 0.83
N SER A 140 15.47 16.84 0.70
CA SER A 140 16.17 16.73 -0.58
C SER A 140 15.56 15.70 -1.52
N ASP A 141 14.91 14.68 -0.96
CA ASP A 141 14.48 13.49 -1.70
C ASP A 141 13.06 13.65 -2.26
N VAL A 142 12.35 14.68 -1.86
CA VAL A 142 10.96 14.94 -2.27
C VAL A 142 10.78 16.40 -2.63
N ASP A 143 9.86 16.73 -3.56
CA ASP A 143 9.67 18.11 -4.01
C ASP A 143 9.00 18.98 -2.92
N PHE A 144 9.83 19.61 -2.09
CA PHE A 144 9.38 20.57 -1.09
C PHE A 144 8.98 21.93 -1.67
N GLY A 145 9.26 22.23 -2.94
CA GLY A 145 8.80 23.46 -3.62
C GLY A 145 7.36 23.36 -4.13
N ALA A 146 6.87 22.16 -4.42
CA ALA A 146 5.52 21.93 -4.93
C ALA A 146 4.39 22.22 -3.92
N LYS A 147 3.17 22.48 -4.42
CA LYS A 147 1.96 22.68 -3.59
C LYS A 147 1.58 21.43 -2.77
N THR A 148 1.94 20.25 -3.27
CA THR A 148 1.76 18.97 -2.58
C THR A 148 3.05 18.17 -2.61
N ILE A 149 3.29 17.37 -1.57
CA ILE A 149 4.30 16.31 -1.60
C ILE A 149 3.59 15.03 -2.00
N ASP A 150 3.97 14.47 -3.14
CA ASP A 150 3.34 13.29 -3.72
C ASP A 150 4.31 12.10 -3.66
N ILE A 151 3.90 11.03 -2.96
CA ILE A 151 4.71 9.83 -2.73
C ILE A 151 3.93 8.61 -3.18
N ASP A 152 4.49 7.83 -4.10
CA ASP A 152 3.87 6.61 -4.61
C ASP A 152 4.35 5.38 -3.84
N PHE A 153 3.43 4.48 -3.52
CA PHE A 153 3.67 3.24 -2.77
C PHE A 153 3.29 2.01 -3.56
N TRP A 154 4.22 1.07 -3.65
CA TRP A 154 4.13 -0.12 -4.48
C TRP A 154 4.46 -1.36 -3.65
N ILE A 155 3.87 -2.49 -4.00
CA ILE A 155 4.35 -3.80 -3.55
C ILE A 155 4.99 -4.51 -4.73
N ASN A 156 6.26 -4.90 -4.57
CA ASN A 156 6.94 -5.75 -5.52
C ASN A 156 7.15 -7.13 -4.89
N LYS A 157 6.78 -8.19 -5.62
CA LYS A 157 7.08 -9.58 -5.25
C LYS A 157 8.00 -10.19 -6.29
N ASN A 158 9.14 -10.71 -5.84
CA ASN A 158 9.89 -11.69 -6.61
C ASN A 158 9.28 -13.07 -6.31
N VAL A 159 8.83 -13.77 -7.34
CA VAL A 159 8.02 -14.98 -7.26
C VAL A 159 8.69 -16.08 -8.05
N ALA A 160 8.87 -17.25 -7.41
CA ALA A 160 9.23 -18.48 -8.10
C ALA A 160 7.96 -19.17 -8.62
N PHE A 161 7.95 -19.45 -9.91
CA PHE A 161 6.90 -20.23 -10.55
C PHE A 161 7.38 -21.67 -10.73
N SER A 162 6.50 -22.62 -10.43
CA SER A 162 6.72 -24.05 -10.67
C SER A 162 5.48 -24.71 -11.24
N ARG A 163 5.66 -25.71 -12.10
CA ARG A 163 4.62 -26.57 -12.66
C ARG A 163 4.80 -27.99 -12.14
N ASN A 164 3.79 -28.55 -11.49
CA ASN A 164 3.86 -29.89 -10.90
C ASN A 164 5.13 -30.09 -10.05
N ASP A 165 5.44 -29.08 -9.23
CA ASP A 165 6.64 -28.99 -8.37
C ASP A 165 8.00 -28.88 -9.10
N VAL A 166 8.01 -28.79 -10.43
CA VAL A 166 9.21 -28.48 -11.22
C VAL A 166 9.33 -26.96 -11.39
N HIS A 167 10.47 -26.40 -10.99
CA HIS A 167 10.76 -24.97 -11.17
C HIS A 167 10.72 -24.59 -12.66
N LEU A 168 10.06 -23.47 -12.96
CA LEU A 168 10.00 -22.91 -14.31
C LEU A 168 10.91 -21.68 -14.44
N PHE A 169 10.60 -20.63 -13.68
CA PHE A 169 11.32 -19.36 -13.71
C PHE A 169 11.01 -18.53 -12.46
N ASN A 170 11.78 -17.46 -12.26
CA ASN A 170 11.49 -16.41 -11.30
C ASN A 170 11.03 -15.15 -12.05
N ASP A 171 10.06 -14.43 -11.52
CA ASP A 171 9.59 -13.16 -12.09
C ASP A 171 9.29 -12.12 -11.00
N SER A 172 9.38 -10.84 -11.35
CA SER A 172 9.09 -9.71 -10.48
C SER A 172 7.73 -9.12 -10.83
N VAL A 173 6.76 -9.32 -9.94
CA VAL A 173 5.40 -8.81 -10.10
C VAL A 173 5.22 -7.56 -9.25
N ALA A 174 4.94 -6.43 -9.90
CA ALA A 174 4.53 -5.21 -9.24
C ALA A 174 3.01 -5.17 -9.08
N PHE A 175 2.54 -4.86 -7.87
CA PHE A 175 1.14 -4.75 -7.53
C PHE A 175 0.83 -3.30 -7.27
N GLY A 176 -0.05 -2.72 -8.12
CA GLY A 176 -0.71 -1.41 -7.95
C GLY A 176 0.20 -0.24 -7.59
N SER A 177 -0.37 0.96 -7.55
CA SER A 177 0.25 2.04 -6.80
C SER A 177 -0.78 2.91 -6.09
N TYR A 178 -0.44 3.27 -4.87
CA TYR A 178 -1.16 4.23 -4.05
C TYR A 178 -0.31 5.49 -3.91
N ARG A 179 -0.89 6.65 -4.17
CA ARG A 179 -0.27 7.95 -3.98
C ARG A 179 -0.73 8.58 -2.69
N LEU A 180 0.20 8.93 -1.83
CA LEU A 180 -0.04 9.87 -0.75
C LEU A 180 0.19 11.28 -1.27
N LYS A 181 -0.79 12.15 -1.08
CA LYS A 181 -0.69 13.59 -1.33
C LYS A 181 -0.73 14.32 0.01
N ILE A 182 0.35 14.99 0.35
CA ILE A 182 0.48 15.80 1.56
C ILE A 182 0.35 17.26 1.14
N LYS A 183 -0.75 17.93 1.49
CA LYS A 183 -0.85 19.38 1.26
C LYS A 183 -0.02 20.11 2.32
N LYS A 184 0.78 21.07 1.86
CA LYS A 184 1.55 21.98 2.72
C LYS A 184 0.66 23.09 3.25
#